data_AF-U7Q101-F1
#
_entry.id   AF-U7Q101-F1
#
_cell.length_a   1.000
_cell.length_b   1.000
_cell.length_c   1.000
_cell.angle_alpha   90.00
_cell.angle_beta   90.00
_cell.angle_gamma   90.00
#
_symmetry.space_group_name_H-M   'P 1'
#
loop_
_entity.id
_entity.type
_entity.pdbx_description
1 polymer ?
#
loop_
_entity_poly.entity_id
_entity_poly.type
_entity_poly.pdbx_seq_one_letter_code
_entity_poly.pdbx_strand_id
1 'polypeptide(L)'
;MASMGSSFMQAVTEPDLSAMDVISPPDENVGPTLVVTSSVLMFLVFVTTTLRLLVRARNRMLGWDDLTIALVAILSATRLGCQIAQVHFGDGRHRSYIDASDYQTANRFGWYALLLFFVAICLMKISICLLLLRIKNERWLRWLIYGMVAGLLATNGGVVIILLAECRPVDEYWNNMGACWDPRVRVFSIYLTIGCSSVGS
;
A
#
# COMPACT_ATOMS: atom_id res chain seq x y z
N MET A 1 -22.03 -28.95 -53.49
CA MET A 1 -22.48 -28.29 -52.23
C MET A 1 -21.36 -28.12 -51.19
N ALA A 2 -20.13 -28.57 -51.44
CA ALA A 2 -19.01 -28.44 -50.50
C ALA A 2 -18.25 -27.09 -50.55
N SER A 3 -18.59 -26.17 -51.46
CA SER A 3 -17.88 -24.89 -51.63
C SER A 3 -18.50 -23.70 -50.85
N MET A 4 -19.72 -23.85 -50.34
CA MET A 4 -20.35 -22.85 -49.46
C MET A 4 -19.90 -22.97 -47.99
N GLY A 5 -19.35 -24.12 -47.58
CA GLY A 5 -18.87 -24.33 -46.21
C GLY A 5 -17.51 -23.72 -45.90
N SER A 6 -16.62 -23.61 -46.89
CA SER A 6 -15.29 -23.00 -46.73
C SER A 6 -15.36 -21.48 -46.66
N SER A 7 -16.30 -20.87 -47.38
CA SER A 7 -16.52 -19.41 -47.38
C SER A 7 -17.09 -18.93 -46.04
N PHE A 8 -17.88 -19.77 -45.35
CA PHE A 8 -18.42 -19.46 -44.02
C PHE A 8 -17.39 -19.64 -42.91
N MET A 9 -16.43 -20.56 -43.06
CA MET A 9 -15.31 -20.70 -42.11
C MET A 9 -14.25 -19.61 -42.26
N GLN A 10 -13.98 -19.10 -43.47
CA GLN A 10 -13.10 -17.93 -43.67
C GLN A 10 -13.74 -16.62 -43.21
N ALA A 11 -15.08 -16.50 -43.27
CA ALA A 11 -15.80 -15.34 -42.73
C ALA A 11 -15.88 -15.31 -41.19
N VAL A 12 -15.59 -16.42 -40.50
CA VAL A 12 -15.54 -16.53 -39.03
C VAL A 12 -14.10 -16.41 -38.50
N THR A 13 -13.08 -16.44 -39.36
CA THR A 13 -11.66 -16.36 -38.94
C THR A 13 -10.96 -15.03 -39.21
N GLU A 14 -11.59 -14.05 -39.88
CA GLU A 14 -10.93 -12.78 -40.24
C GLU A 14 -11.71 -11.43 -40.12
N PRO A 15 -12.88 -11.28 -39.47
CA PRO A 15 -13.38 -9.96 -39.08
C PRO A 15 -13.46 -9.84 -37.55
N ASP A 16 -12.52 -9.11 -36.92
CA ASP A 16 -12.71 -8.36 -35.64
C ASP A 16 -11.42 -8.17 -34.81
N LEU A 17 -10.26 -8.73 -35.19
CA LEU A 17 -9.02 -8.47 -34.43
C LEU A 17 -8.31 -7.17 -34.85
N SER A 18 -8.51 -6.71 -36.08
CA SER A 18 -8.02 -5.43 -36.60
C SER A 18 -9.01 -4.26 -36.42
N ALA A 19 -10.24 -4.53 -35.97
CA ALA A 19 -11.23 -3.53 -35.55
C ALA A 19 -11.26 -3.30 -34.03
N MET A 20 -10.48 -4.07 -33.26
CA MET A 20 -9.88 -3.58 -32.01
C MET A 20 -8.67 -2.68 -32.32
N ASP A 21 -8.79 -1.79 -33.33
CA ASP A 21 -7.99 -0.58 -33.35
C ASP A 21 -8.16 0.04 -31.98
N VAL A 22 -7.07 -0.04 -31.24
CA VAL A 22 -6.95 0.16 -29.81
C VAL A 22 -7.47 1.56 -29.51
N ILE A 23 -8.76 1.69 -29.18
CA ILE A 23 -9.26 2.88 -28.50
C ILE A 23 -8.55 2.83 -27.14
N SER A 24 -7.36 3.43 -27.11
CA SER A 24 -6.63 3.65 -25.89
C SER A 24 -7.58 4.43 -24.99
N PRO A 25 -7.76 4.02 -23.72
CA PRO A 25 -8.62 4.76 -22.80
C PRO A 25 -8.16 6.22 -22.79
N PRO A 26 -9.04 7.21 -22.58
CA PRO A 26 -8.60 8.60 -22.50
C PRO A 26 -7.43 8.74 -21.50
N ASP A 27 -6.47 9.62 -21.80
CA ASP A 27 -5.30 9.88 -20.95
C ASP A 27 -5.72 10.65 -19.68
N GLU A 28 -6.45 9.97 -18.80
CA GLU A 28 -6.86 10.49 -17.51
C GLU A 28 -5.72 10.33 -16.50
N ASN A 29 -5.42 11.41 -15.77
CA ASN A 29 -4.39 11.42 -14.74
C ASN A 29 -4.99 11.71 -13.37
N VAL A 30 -5.08 10.69 -12.52
CA VAL A 30 -5.57 10.81 -11.13
C VAL A 30 -4.45 11.04 -10.11
N GLY A 31 -3.19 11.01 -10.55
CA GLY A 31 -2.00 11.17 -9.72
C GLY A 31 -2.00 12.47 -8.89
N PRO A 32 -2.31 13.65 -9.48
CA PRO A 32 -2.40 14.90 -8.73
C PRO A 32 -3.43 14.85 -7.60
N THR A 33 -4.62 14.30 -7.86
CA THR A 33 -5.69 14.15 -6.86
C THR A 33 -5.23 13.28 -5.70
N LEU A 34 -4.50 12.20 -5.99
CA LEU A 34 -3.93 11.30 -5.00
C LEU A 34 -2.89 12.02 -4.12
N VAL A 35 -1.99 12.81 -4.70
CA VAL A 35 -0.97 13.58 -3.96
C VAL A 35 -1.60 14.68 -3.11
N VAL A 36 -2.56 15.44 -3.65
CA VAL A 36 -3.25 16.51 -2.92
C VAL A 36 -3.97 15.94 -1.70
N THR A 37 -4.76 14.88 -1.89
CA THR A 37 -5.50 14.24 -0.80
C THR A 37 -4.55 13.71 0.29
N SER A 38 -3.48 13.02 -0.12
CA SER A 38 -2.50 12.46 0.81
C SER A 38 -1.73 13.54 1.57
N SER A 39 -1.43 14.68 0.91
CA SER A 39 -0.74 15.82 1.52
C SER A 39 -1.61 16.52 2.57
N VAL A 40 -2.91 16.71 2.28
CA VAL A 40 -3.87 17.28 3.25
C VAL A 40 -3.99 16.38 4.49
N LEU A 41 -4.14 15.08 4.30
CA LEU A 41 -4.19 14.12 5.40
C LEU A 41 -2.89 14.09 6.20
N MET A 42 -1.74 14.14 5.51
CA MET A 42 -0.43 14.18 6.16
C MET A 42 -0.23 15.45 7.00
N PHE A 43 -0.71 16.59 6.51
CA PHE A 43 -0.71 17.84 7.29
C PHE A 43 -1.52 17.69 8.58
N LEU A 44 -2.72 17.11 8.52
CA LEU A 44 -3.54 16.84 9.71
C LEU A 44 -2.84 15.89 10.68
N VAL A 45 -2.21 14.82 10.18
CA VAL A 45 -1.42 13.89 11.00
C VAL A 45 -0.25 14.61 11.68
N PHE A 46 0.45 15.49 10.97
CA PHE A 46 1.57 16.25 11.54
C PHE A 46 1.11 17.22 12.63
N VAL A 47 0.03 17.96 12.40
CA VAL A 47 -0.54 18.90 13.39
C VAL A 47 -1.00 18.16 14.64
N THR A 48 -1.80 17.09 14.48
CA THR A 48 -2.32 16.31 15.60
C THR A 48 -1.23 15.60 16.39
N THR A 49 -0.22 15.04 15.71
CA THR A 49 0.93 14.39 16.35
C THR A 49 1.77 15.41 17.12
N THR A 50 2.08 16.56 16.51
CA THR A 50 2.82 17.64 17.17
C THR A 50 2.09 18.13 18.40
N LEU A 51 0.78 18.40 18.30
CA LEU A 51 -0.04 18.82 19.44
C LEU A 51 0.00 17.77 20.57
N ARG A 52 -0.18 16.49 20.24
CA ARG A 52 -0.10 15.38 21.20
C ARG A 52 1.24 15.35 21.92
N LEU A 53 2.35 15.46 21.19
CA LEU A 53 3.70 15.46 21.74
C LEU A 53 3.94 16.69 22.63
N LEU A 54 3.51 17.88 22.21
CA LEU A 54 3.64 19.12 22.98
C LEU A 54 2.86 19.07 24.30
N VAL A 55 1.60 18.62 24.27
CA VAL A 55 0.75 18.48 25.47
C VAL A 55 1.39 17.50 26.46
N ARG A 56 1.95 16.40 25.97
CA ARG A 56 2.55 15.36 26.82
C ARG A 56 3.94 15.71 27.33
N ALA A 57 4.73 16.43 26.54
CA ALA A 57 5.98 17.02 26.98
C ALA A 57 5.72 18.06 28.08
N ARG A 58 4.73 18.94 27.89
CA ARG A 58 4.33 19.95 28.90
C ARG A 58 3.88 19.30 30.21
N ASN A 59 3.15 18.19 30.14
CA ASN A 59 2.70 17.47 31.32
C ASN A 59 3.76 16.50 31.89
N ARG A 60 4.98 16.46 31.34
CA ARG A 60 6.06 15.52 31.72
C ARG A 60 5.61 14.05 31.70
N MET A 61 4.73 13.70 30.77
CA MET A 61 4.15 12.35 30.63
C MET A 61 4.66 11.61 29.39
N LEU A 62 5.84 11.99 28.89
CA LEU A 62 6.46 11.31 27.75
C LEU A 62 6.64 9.82 28.06
N GLY A 63 6.19 8.97 27.15
CA GLY A 63 6.32 7.52 27.25
C GLY A 63 6.72 6.89 25.92
N TRP A 64 6.88 5.57 25.91
CA TRP A 64 7.22 4.80 24.71
C TRP A 64 6.21 4.98 23.57
N ASP A 65 4.95 5.26 23.89
CA ASP A 65 3.92 5.49 22.88
C ASP A 65 4.10 6.82 22.13
N ASP A 66 4.79 7.80 22.73
CA ASP A 66 5.15 9.07 22.10
C ASP A 66 6.31 8.89 21.10
N LEU A 67 7.25 7.99 21.40
CA LEU A 67 8.31 7.62 20.46
C LEU A 67 7.72 6.90 19.23
N THR A 68 6.79 5.97 19.45
CA THR A 68 6.19 5.20 18.35
C THR A 68 5.34 6.09 17.44
N ILE A 69 4.57 7.05 17.97
CA ILE A 69 3.80 7.97 17.14
C ILE A 69 4.70 8.93 16.35
N ALA A 70 5.81 9.40 16.93
CA ALA A 70 6.79 10.21 16.21
C ALA A 70 7.41 9.43 15.03
N LEU A 71 7.76 8.16 15.25
CA LEU A 71 8.27 7.27 14.21
C LEU A 71 7.22 7.04 13.10
N VAL A 72 5.94 6.85 13.46
CA VAL A 72 4.84 6.72 12.48
C VAL A 72 4.72 7.97 11.61
N ALA A 73 4.84 9.16 12.18
CA ALA A 73 4.80 10.42 11.43
C ALA A 73 5.97 10.51 10.44
N ILE A 74 7.19 10.14 10.85
CA ILE A 74 8.36 10.11 9.97
C ILE A 74 8.15 9.12 8.82
N LEU A 75 7.72 7.89 9.10
CA LEU A 75 7.47 6.87 8.08
C LEU A 75 6.38 7.30 7.09
N SER A 76 5.34 7.96 7.59
CA SER A 76 4.24 8.48 6.76
C SER A 76 4.69 9.63 5.87
N ALA A 77 5.59 10.50 6.35
CA ALA A 77 6.23 11.53 5.55
C ALA A 77 7.09 10.92 4.44
N THR A 78 7.91 9.91 4.76
CA THR A 78 8.73 9.20 3.77
C THR A 78 7.86 8.51 2.72
N ARG A 79 6.77 7.85 3.14
CA ARG A 79 5.80 7.24 2.23
C ARG A 79 5.19 8.28 1.28
N LEU A 80 4.80 9.46 1.78
CA LEU A 80 4.28 10.54 0.96
C LEU A 80 5.34 11.01 -0.07
N GLY A 81 6.61 11.08 0.33
CA GLY A 81 7.71 11.37 -0.59
C GLY A 81 7.82 10.33 -1.72
N CYS A 82 7.76 9.03 -1.39
CA CYS A 82 7.72 7.98 -2.41
C CYS A 82 6.51 8.13 -3.34
N GLN A 83 5.33 8.43 -2.79
CA GLN A 83 4.10 8.61 -3.55
C GLN A 83 4.16 9.81 -4.51
N ILE A 84 4.76 10.92 -4.09
CA ILE A 84 5.02 12.07 -4.96
C ILE A 84 5.96 11.66 -6.10
N ALA A 85 7.01 10.89 -5.81
CA ALA A 85 7.92 10.38 -6.83
C ALA A 85 7.19 9.44 -7.82
N GLN A 86 6.33 8.53 -7.35
CA GLN A 86 5.51 7.67 -8.21
C GLN A 86 4.71 8.50 -9.23
N VAL A 87 3.97 9.50 -8.75
CA VAL A 87 3.14 10.35 -9.61
C VAL A 87 3.98 11.17 -10.59
N HIS A 88 5.18 11.60 -10.16
CA HIS A 88 6.14 12.26 -11.06
C HIS A 88 6.56 11.36 -12.22
N PHE A 89 6.71 10.05 -12.01
CA PHE A 89 7.01 9.05 -13.04
C PHE A 89 5.77 8.47 -13.73
N GLY A 90 4.64 9.20 -13.69
CA GLY A 90 3.43 8.86 -14.44
C GLY A 90 2.42 7.98 -13.72
N ASP A 91 2.66 7.62 -12.44
CA ASP A 91 1.65 6.89 -11.66
C ASP A 91 0.35 7.70 -11.56
N GLY A 92 -0.79 7.01 -11.73
CA GLY A 92 -2.11 7.64 -11.88
C GLY A 92 -2.55 7.89 -13.32
N ARG A 93 -1.71 7.62 -14.34
CA ARG A 93 -2.13 7.52 -15.76
C ARG A 93 -2.32 6.07 -16.15
N HIS A 94 -3.05 5.81 -17.24
CA HIS A 94 -3.13 4.46 -17.79
C HIS A 94 -1.74 3.99 -18.28
N ARG A 95 -1.44 2.70 -18.10
CA ARG A 95 -0.13 2.09 -18.43
C ARG A 95 0.34 2.37 -19.86
N SER A 96 -0.59 2.52 -20.80
CA SER A 96 -0.36 2.81 -22.22
C SER A 96 0.32 4.16 -22.47
N TYR A 97 0.21 5.11 -21.53
CA TYR A 97 0.76 6.47 -21.66
C TYR A 97 2.07 6.69 -20.89
N ILE A 98 2.65 5.62 -20.35
CA ILE A 98 3.84 5.68 -19.50
C ILE A 98 4.97 4.92 -20.19
N ASP A 99 6.13 5.57 -20.35
CA ASP A 99 7.32 4.93 -20.88
C ASP A 99 7.75 3.75 -20.00
N ALA A 100 8.38 2.73 -20.59
CA ALA A 100 8.75 1.53 -19.86
C ALA A 100 9.70 1.84 -18.68
N SER A 101 10.67 2.75 -18.85
CA SER A 101 11.59 3.18 -17.80
C SER A 101 10.88 3.88 -16.63
N ASP A 102 9.92 4.74 -16.96
CA ASP A 102 9.17 5.52 -15.99
C ASP A 102 8.24 4.61 -15.20
N TYR A 103 7.60 3.66 -15.87
CA TYR A 103 6.77 2.64 -15.22
C TYR A 103 7.58 1.77 -14.25
N GLN A 104 8.78 1.34 -14.64
CA GLN A 104 9.66 0.59 -13.73
C GLN A 104 10.03 1.44 -12.50
N THR A 105 10.37 2.71 -12.71
CA THR A 105 10.74 3.63 -11.63
C THR A 105 9.55 3.90 -10.70
N ALA A 106 8.36 4.12 -11.25
CA ALA A 106 7.12 4.27 -10.49
C ALA A 106 6.82 3.02 -9.65
N ASN A 107 6.96 1.81 -10.22
CA ASN A 107 6.77 0.56 -9.48
C ASN A 107 7.77 0.39 -8.35
N ARG A 108 9.03 0.80 -8.56
CA ARG A 108 10.06 0.77 -7.52
C ARG A 108 9.66 1.65 -6.33
N PHE A 109 9.28 2.90 -6.58
CA PHE A 109 8.80 3.79 -5.51
C PHE A 109 7.51 3.26 -4.86
N GLY A 110 6.61 2.66 -5.64
CA GLY A 110 5.38 2.04 -5.14
C GLY A 110 5.63 0.86 -4.21
N TRP A 111 6.63 0.03 -4.51
CA TRP A 111 7.05 -1.07 -3.64
C TRP A 111 7.55 -0.54 -2.29
N TYR A 112 8.41 0.49 -2.29
CA TYR A 112 8.87 1.13 -1.05
C TYR A 112 7.72 1.82 -0.29
N ALA A 113 6.83 2.51 -0.99
CA ALA A 113 5.67 3.15 -0.39
C ALA A 113 4.74 2.14 0.29
N LEU A 114 4.55 0.96 -0.32
CA LEU A 114 3.77 -0.14 0.25
C LEU A 114 4.44 -0.74 1.48
N LEU A 115 5.75 -0.97 1.44
CA LEU A 115 6.52 -1.44 2.59
C LEU A 115 6.41 -0.46 3.77
N LEU A 116 6.66 0.83 3.52
CA LEU A 116 6.55 1.89 4.52
C LEU A 116 5.14 1.98 5.10
N PHE A 117 4.10 1.79 4.28
CA PHE A 117 2.71 1.78 4.72
C PHE A 117 2.42 0.69 5.75
N PHE A 118 2.80 -0.56 5.48
CA PHE A 118 2.56 -1.66 6.41
C PHE A 118 3.36 -1.53 7.71
N VAL A 119 4.57 -1.01 7.66
CA VAL A 119 5.37 -0.72 8.86
C VAL A 119 4.72 0.41 9.68
N ALA A 120 4.31 1.51 9.03
CA ALA A 120 3.69 2.65 9.69
C ALA A 120 2.34 2.28 10.35
N ILE A 121 1.47 1.55 9.66
CA ILE A 121 0.15 1.15 10.21
C ILE A 121 0.31 0.19 11.39
N CYS A 122 1.30 -0.71 11.34
CA CYS A 122 1.61 -1.61 12.45
C CYS A 122 2.05 -0.82 13.68
N LEU A 123 3.02 0.09 13.53
CA LEU A 123 3.50 0.94 14.62
C LEU A 123 2.42 1.87 15.18
N MET A 124 1.55 2.39 14.31
CA MET A 124 0.42 3.24 14.72
C MET A 124 -0.54 2.48 15.63
N LYS A 125 -0.94 1.26 15.23
CA LYS A 125 -1.82 0.42 16.05
C LYS A 125 -1.16 0.00 17.36
N ILE A 126 0.15 -0.31 17.33
CA ILE A 126 0.92 -0.58 18.56
C ILE A 126 0.94 0.63 19.49
N SER A 127 1.13 1.85 18.96
CA SER A 127 1.06 3.10 19.76
C SER A 127 -0.30 3.26 20.44
N ILE A 128 -1.40 2.97 19.73
CA ILE A 128 -2.76 2.98 20.30
C ILE A 128 -2.90 1.93 21.41
N CYS A 129 -2.44 0.70 21.19
CA CYS A 129 -2.46 -0.36 22.20
C CYS A 129 -1.66 0.03 23.45
N LEU A 130 -0.47 0.62 23.29
CA LEU A 130 0.36 1.09 24.41
C LEU A 130 -0.32 2.22 25.19
N LEU A 131 -1.00 3.15 24.49
CA LEU A 131 -1.80 4.18 25.13
C LEU A 131 -2.95 3.58 25.96
N LEU A 132 -3.66 2.58 25.41
CA LEU A 132 -4.74 1.89 26.11
C LEU A 132 -4.24 1.16 27.36
N LEU A 133 -3.09 0.47 27.27
CA LEU A 133 -2.44 -0.18 28.42
C LEU A 133 -2.04 0.79 29.53
N ARG A 134 -1.79 2.06 29.19
CA ARG A 134 -1.47 3.11 30.16
C ARG A 134 -2.72 3.67 30.85
N ILE A 135 -3.83 3.77 30.13
CA ILE A 135 -5.08 4.35 30.65
C ILE A 135 -5.88 3.32 31.47
N LYS A 136 -5.85 2.05 31.06
CA LYS A 136 -6.69 1.00 31.64
C LYS A 136 -5.86 0.08 32.54
N ASN A 137 -6.33 -0.13 33.77
CA ASN A 137 -5.65 -0.98 34.75
C ASN A 137 -6.26 -2.40 34.89
N GLU A 138 -7.34 -2.69 34.15
CA GLU A 138 -8.02 -3.99 34.21
C GLU A 138 -7.15 -5.12 33.66
N ARG A 139 -6.86 -6.13 34.50
CA ARG A 139 -5.97 -7.25 34.13
C ARG A 139 -6.44 -7.98 32.86
N TRP A 140 -7.75 -8.24 32.76
CA TRP A 140 -8.34 -8.90 31.60
C TRP A 140 -8.12 -8.09 30.31
N LEU A 141 -8.36 -6.77 30.36
CA LEU A 141 -8.17 -5.90 29.21
C LEU A 141 -6.70 -5.82 28.79
N ARG A 142 -5.76 -5.86 29.74
CA ARG A 142 -4.33 -5.88 29.41
C ARG A 142 -3.95 -7.15 28.64
N TRP A 143 -4.45 -8.32 29.05
CA TRP A 143 -4.25 -9.57 28.30
C TRP A 143 -4.82 -9.52 26.89
N LEU A 144 -6.04 -8.97 26.74
CA LEU A 144 -6.64 -8.77 25.41
C LEU A 144 -5.77 -7.85 24.54
N ILE A 145 -5.27 -6.72 25.08
CA ILE A 145 -4.43 -5.80 24.32
C ILE A 145 -3.10 -6.45 23.92
N TYR A 146 -2.46 -7.24 24.79
CA TYR A 146 -1.25 -7.99 24.42
C TYR A 146 -1.54 -9.00 23.30
N GLY A 147 -2.69 -9.69 23.34
CA GLY A 147 -3.15 -10.55 22.26
C GLY A 147 -3.36 -9.80 20.94
N MET A 148 -3.97 -8.60 20.99
CA MET A 148 -4.13 -7.73 19.83
C MET A 148 -2.77 -7.32 19.25
N VAL A 149 -1.83 -6.90 20.08
CA VAL A 149 -0.47 -6.54 19.62
C VAL A 149 0.22 -7.72 18.94
N ALA A 150 0.11 -8.92 19.50
CA ALA A 150 0.66 -10.13 18.88
C ALA A 150 0.00 -10.43 17.52
N GLY A 151 -1.33 -10.34 17.44
CA GLY A 151 -2.07 -10.52 16.18
C GLY A 151 -1.73 -9.47 15.12
N LEU A 152 -1.50 -8.22 15.53
CA LEU A 152 -1.08 -7.14 14.64
C LEU A 152 0.32 -7.38 14.08
N LEU A 153 1.26 -7.84 14.91
CA LEU A 153 2.61 -8.20 14.46
C LEU A 153 2.58 -9.40 13.52
N ALA A 154 1.78 -10.42 13.81
CA ALA A 154 1.66 -11.60 12.96
C ALA A 154 1.06 -11.26 11.58
N THR A 155 -0.02 -10.48 11.54
CA THR A 155 -0.70 -10.12 10.28
C THR A 155 0.12 -9.13 9.45
N ASN A 156 0.50 -7.98 10.01
CA ASN A 156 1.26 -6.96 9.26
C ASN A 156 2.69 -7.42 8.96
N GLY A 157 3.34 -8.09 9.92
CA GLY A 157 4.65 -8.70 9.71
C GLY A 157 4.60 -9.76 8.61
N GLY A 158 3.54 -10.58 8.56
CA GLY A 158 3.31 -11.53 7.47
C GLY A 158 3.27 -10.86 6.09
N VAL A 159 2.55 -9.75 5.95
CA VAL A 159 2.52 -8.99 4.69
C VAL A 159 3.89 -8.44 4.31
N VAL A 160 4.64 -7.89 5.28
CA VAL A 160 6.01 -7.39 5.04
C VAL A 160 6.93 -8.53 4.60
N ILE A 161 6.85 -9.70 5.22
CA ILE A 161 7.64 -10.88 4.84
C ILE A 161 7.30 -11.31 3.42
N ILE A 162 6.01 -11.37 3.06
CA ILE A 162 5.57 -11.73 1.71
C ILE A 162 6.09 -10.70 0.69
N LEU A 163 5.99 -9.41 0.98
CA LEU A 163 6.48 -8.34 0.11
C LEU A 163 8.00 -8.42 -0.11
N LEU A 164 8.77 -8.83 0.91
CA LEU A 164 10.21 -9.03 0.81
C LEU A 164 10.60 -10.36 0.13
N ALA A 165 9.70 -11.34 0.14
CA ALA A 165 9.97 -12.69 -0.37
C ALA A 165 9.38 -12.95 -1.77
N GLU A 166 8.48 -12.08 -2.26
CA GLU A 166 7.70 -12.31 -3.49
C GLU A 166 8.57 -12.41 -4.74
N CYS A 167 9.71 -11.71 -4.79
CA CYS A 167 10.62 -11.72 -5.92
C CYS A 167 12.05 -12.06 -5.46
N ARG A 168 12.80 -12.78 -6.29
CA ARG A 168 14.19 -13.18 -6.01
C ARG A 168 15.09 -12.82 -7.19
N PRO A 169 15.93 -11.78 -7.10
CA PRO A 169 16.06 -10.80 -6.01
C PRO A 169 14.85 -9.85 -5.91
N VAL A 170 14.73 -9.09 -4.82
CA VAL A 170 13.62 -8.13 -4.60
C VAL A 170 13.53 -7.10 -5.72
N ASP A 171 14.68 -6.71 -6.29
CA ASP A 171 14.75 -5.73 -7.37
C ASP A 171 14.04 -6.19 -8.65
N GLU A 172 13.74 -7.49 -8.74
CA GLU A 172 13.02 -8.03 -9.88
C GLU A 172 11.58 -7.58 -9.96
N TYR A 173 11.03 -7.11 -8.84
CA TYR A 173 9.67 -6.58 -8.77
C TYR A 173 9.41 -5.48 -9.80
N TRP A 174 10.41 -4.62 -10.06
CA TRP A 174 10.29 -3.55 -11.05
C TRP A 174 11.06 -3.84 -12.35
N ASN A 175 12.09 -4.69 -12.33
CA ASN A 175 12.88 -4.99 -13.55
C ASN A 175 12.21 -6.03 -14.47
N ASN A 176 11.32 -6.89 -13.95
CA ASN A 176 10.60 -7.94 -14.70
C ASN A 176 11.48 -8.97 -15.43
N MET A 177 12.73 -9.19 -15.01
CA MET A 177 13.70 -10.09 -15.66
C MET A 177 13.77 -11.50 -15.05
N GLY A 178 12.92 -11.83 -14.06
CA GLY A 178 13.15 -13.00 -13.20
C GLY A 178 11.90 -13.46 -12.47
N ALA A 179 12.09 -14.33 -11.47
CA ALA A 179 11.00 -15.06 -10.86
C ALA A 179 10.34 -14.27 -9.73
N CYS A 180 9.07 -13.95 -9.92
CA CYS A 180 8.18 -13.43 -8.88
C CYS A 180 7.00 -14.39 -8.67
N TRP A 181 6.46 -14.40 -7.46
CA TRP A 181 5.22 -15.10 -7.15
C TRP A 181 4.02 -14.44 -7.83
N ASP A 182 2.92 -15.18 -7.91
CA ASP A 182 1.65 -14.64 -8.40
C ASP A 182 1.20 -13.46 -7.49
N PRO A 183 0.92 -12.26 -8.05
CA PRO A 183 0.49 -11.09 -7.29
C PRO A 183 -0.74 -11.34 -6.40
N ARG A 184 -1.56 -12.34 -6.73
CA ARG A 184 -2.73 -12.74 -5.93
C ARG A 184 -2.35 -13.15 -4.52
N VAL A 185 -1.17 -13.71 -4.29
CA VAL A 185 -0.70 -14.11 -2.95
C VAL A 185 -0.60 -12.86 -2.06
N ARG A 186 0.10 -11.83 -2.54
CA ARG A 186 0.21 -10.55 -1.82
C ARG A 186 -1.15 -9.91 -1.62
N VAL A 187 -1.95 -9.81 -2.67
CA VAL A 187 -3.29 -9.19 -2.61
C VAL A 187 -4.17 -9.89 -1.57
N PHE A 188 -4.19 -11.22 -1.56
CA PHE A 188 -4.92 -12.01 -0.57
C PHE A 188 -4.44 -11.74 0.87
N SER A 189 -3.13 -11.68 1.10
CA SER A 189 -2.57 -11.36 2.42
C SER A 189 -2.90 -9.95 2.90
N ILE A 190 -2.96 -8.98 1.98
CA ILE A 190 -3.41 -7.61 2.28
C ILE A 190 -4.89 -7.63 2.68
N TYR A 191 -5.76 -8.30 1.92
CA TYR A 191 -7.18 -8.43 2.25
C TYR A 191 -7.41 -9.13 3.60
N LEU A 192 -6.67 -10.20 3.87
CA LEU A 192 -6.70 -10.87 5.18
C LEU A 192 -6.29 -9.92 6.31
N THR A 193 -5.23 -9.14 6.12
CA THR A 193 -4.75 -8.19 7.13
C THR A 193 -5.76 -7.09 7.40
N ILE A 194 -6.43 -6.58 6.36
CA ILE A 194 -7.53 -5.61 6.48
C ILE A 194 -8.69 -6.25 7.25
N GLY A 195 -9.12 -7.45 6.86
CA GLY A 195 -10.21 -8.19 7.52
C GLY A 195 -9.94 -8.42 9.01
N CYS A 196 -8.77 -8.97 9.36
CA CYS A 196 -8.39 -9.19 10.75
C CYS A 196 -8.28 -7.89 11.55
N SER A 197 -7.89 -6.78 10.92
CA SER A 197 -7.78 -5.48 11.58
C SER A 197 -9.14 -4.85 11.87
N SER A 198 -10.12 -5.03 10.98
CA SER A 198 -11.47 -4.48 11.14
C SER A 198 -12.27 -5.21 12.21
N VAL A 199 -12.04 -6.52 12.38
CA VAL A 199 -12.74 -7.34 13.38
C VAL A 199 -12.33 -7.00 14.82
N GLY A 200 -11.23 -6.26 15.02
CA GLY A 200 -10.74 -5.85 16.34
C GLY A 200 -11.01 -4.40 16.74
N SER A 201 -11.74 -3.62 15.94
CA SER A 201 -12.18 -2.25 16.29
C SER A 201 -13.58 -2.26 16.88
#